data_AF-A0A373W1C3-F1
#
_entry.id   AF-A0A373W1C3-F1
#
_cell.length_a   1.000
_cell.length_b   1.000
_cell.length_c   1.000
_cell.angle_alpha   90.00
_cell.angle_beta   90.00
_cell.angle_gamma   90.00
#
_symmetry.space_group_name_H-M   'P 1'
#
loop_
_entity.id
_entity.type
_entity.pdbx_description
1 polymer ?
#
loop_
_entity_poly.entity_id
_entity_poly.type
_entity_poly.pdbx_seq_one_letter_code
_entity_poly.pdbx_strand_id
1 'polypeptide(L)'
;MYKITQLESGQPVIFYLENEKVTMYSINSGRIRNHGIIFTDVESDFDICSDLKLIHYISLNHQTVISSMDNLNIREDYIIEGNVPSSNIENTNFKFIQFYNCLNIFYCSHNLKDSHFSIRVSRYTTFAKDFTLLKSDKIISGFNVFSSDSLLYLFVFYSSQDFDIYSVNSDYSIVNLLSKQYNSSNPDSSSNLTKHTDKELEKLQAYFNQILDDKDSEIENLKEIQTSITNQYNELADYTGKLQDEVRKLRCNY
;
A
#
# COMPACT_ATOMS: atom_id res chain seq x y z
N MET A 1 14.88 -0.01 3.98
CA MET A 1 14.27 0.26 2.65
C MET A 1 14.55 1.71 2.26
N TYR A 2 14.50 2.11 0.98
CA TYR A 2 14.58 3.52 0.61
C TYR A 2 13.55 3.90 -0.45
N LYS A 3 13.15 5.17 -0.46
CA LYS A 3 12.30 5.79 -1.47
C LYS A 3 12.99 7.08 -1.95
N ILE A 4 12.89 7.37 -3.25
CA ILE A 4 13.52 8.56 -3.85
C ILE A 4 12.42 9.40 -4.50
N THR A 5 12.48 10.71 -4.27
CA THR A 5 11.65 11.71 -4.96
C THR A 5 12.52 12.93 -5.31
N GLN A 6 11.91 13.99 -5.84
CA GLN A 6 12.61 15.22 -6.20
C GLN A 6 11.89 16.45 -5.66
N LEU A 7 12.66 17.48 -5.30
CA LEU A 7 12.15 18.81 -4.99
C LEU A 7 11.66 19.51 -6.26
N GLU A 8 10.93 20.62 -6.10
CA GLU A 8 10.54 21.48 -7.24
C GLU A 8 11.75 21.98 -8.04
N SER A 9 12.89 22.14 -7.38
CA SER A 9 14.16 22.50 -8.02
C SER A 9 14.77 21.39 -8.87
N GLY A 10 14.16 20.20 -8.92
CA GLY A 10 14.70 18.98 -9.53
C GLY A 10 15.76 18.29 -8.67
N GLN A 11 16.02 18.78 -7.46
CA GLN A 11 17.01 18.18 -6.57
C GLN A 11 16.51 16.83 -6.01
N PRO A 12 17.26 15.73 -6.15
CA PRO A 12 16.86 14.45 -5.59
C PRO A 12 16.89 14.43 -4.06
N VAL A 13 15.88 13.79 -3.47
CA VAL A 13 15.74 13.53 -2.04
C VAL A 13 15.56 12.03 -1.82
N ILE A 14 16.30 11.50 -0.84
CA ILE A 14 16.27 10.09 -0.47
C ILE A 14 15.69 10.01 0.94
N PHE A 15 14.72 9.13 1.12
CA PHE A 15 14.18 8.74 2.40
C PHE A 15 14.62 7.30 2.69
N TYR A 16 15.32 7.11 3.81
CA TYR A 16 15.89 5.82 4.17
C TYR A 16 15.27 5.33 5.48
N LEU A 17 14.58 4.18 5.41
CA LEU A 17 14.02 3.49 6.56
C LEU A 17 15.01 2.44 7.09
N GLU A 18 15.39 2.60 8.35
CA GLU A 18 16.22 1.67 9.13
C GLU A 18 15.78 1.71 10.60
N ASN A 19 15.60 0.53 11.21
CA ASN A 19 15.22 0.38 12.63
C ASN A 19 14.01 1.25 13.01
N GLU A 20 12.93 1.18 12.23
CA GLU A 20 11.66 1.92 12.45
C GLU A 20 11.79 3.45 12.29
N LYS A 21 12.96 3.95 11.87
CA LYS A 21 13.24 5.38 11.71
C LYS A 21 13.48 5.72 10.25
N VAL A 22 12.92 6.85 9.81
CA VAL A 22 13.17 7.39 8.48
C VAL A 22 14.13 8.55 8.59
N THR A 23 15.26 8.46 7.90
CA THR A 23 16.26 9.52 7.76
C THR A 23 16.17 10.12 6.36
N MET A 24 16.20 11.45 6.29
CA MET A 24 16.14 12.17 5.02
C MET A 24 17.52 12.63 4.56
N TYR A 25 17.79 12.47 3.27
CA TYR A 25 19.01 12.92 2.62
C TYR A 25 18.68 13.68 1.34
N SER A 26 19.55 14.59 0.91
CA SER A 26 19.45 15.26 -0.39
C SER A 26 20.76 15.14 -1.15
N ILE A 27 20.69 15.03 -2.47
CA ILE A 27 21.88 15.05 -3.34
C ILE A 27 22.03 16.45 -3.92
N ASN A 28 23.18 17.09 -3.70
CA ASN A 28 23.50 18.36 -4.32
C ASN A 28 24.96 18.37 -4.79
N SER A 29 25.19 18.70 -6.05
CA SER A 29 26.53 18.83 -6.64
C SER A 29 27.39 17.57 -6.41
N GLY A 30 26.79 16.38 -6.59
CA GLY A 30 27.46 15.08 -6.40
C GLY A 30 27.74 14.69 -4.94
N ARG A 31 27.22 15.44 -3.96
CA ARG A 31 27.37 15.12 -2.53
C ARG A 31 26.02 14.78 -1.90
N ILE A 32 26.01 13.74 -1.07
CA ILE A 32 24.87 13.38 -0.23
C ILE A 32 24.94 14.22 1.05
N ARG A 33 23.86 14.95 1.36
CA ARG A 33 23.70 15.69 2.62
C ARG A 33 22.63 15.03 3.47
N ASN A 34 22.95 14.79 4.74
CA ASN A 34 22.03 14.23 5.73
C ASN A 34 21.24 15.36 6.41
N HIS A 35 19.91 15.23 6.47
CA HIS A 35 18.99 16.18 7.11
C HIS A 35 18.40 15.67 8.43
N GLY A 36 18.82 14.50 8.89
CA GLY A 36 18.41 13.91 10.15
C GLY A 36 17.20 12.99 10.03
N ILE A 37 16.78 12.50 11.20
CA ILE A 37 15.64 11.61 11.36
C ILE A 37 14.37 12.44 11.33
N ILE A 38 13.44 12.08 10.45
CA ILE A 38 12.16 12.78 10.26
C ILE A 38 10.98 12.02 10.87
N PHE A 39 11.06 10.69 10.95
CA PHE A 39 10.06 9.84 11.60
C PHE A 39 10.76 8.81 12.47
N THR A 40 10.18 8.48 13.62
CA THR A 40 10.80 7.61 14.63
C THR A 40 10.03 6.34 14.94
N ASP A 41 8.87 6.15 14.32
CA ASP A 41 7.87 5.18 14.71
C ASP A 41 7.22 4.48 13.50
N VAL A 42 7.96 4.25 12.42
CA VAL A 42 7.43 3.60 11.21
C VAL A 42 7.41 2.08 11.40
N GLU A 43 6.24 1.45 11.24
CA GLU A 43 6.05 0.03 11.52
C GLU A 43 6.83 -0.88 10.56
N SER A 44 6.65 -0.70 9.25
CA SER A 44 7.22 -1.63 8.26
C SER A 44 7.63 -0.98 6.95
N ASP A 45 6.79 -0.09 6.40
CA ASP A 45 7.07 0.68 5.19
C ASP A 45 6.40 2.06 5.24
N PHE A 46 6.81 2.94 4.34
CA PHE A 46 6.21 4.24 4.08
C PHE A 46 6.14 4.46 2.57
N ASP A 47 5.25 5.34 2.12
CA ASP A 47 5.13 5.67 0.71
C ASP A 47 5.04 7.18 0.47
N ILE A 48 5.42 7.59 -0.75
CA ILE A 48 5.52 8.99 -1.16
C ILE A 48 4.55 9.24 -2.31
N CYS A 49 3.51 10.01 -2.04
CA CYS A 49 2.65 10.57 -3.06
C CYS A 49 3.31 11.84 -3.61
N SER A 50 4.16 11.68 -4.63
CA SER A 50 4.99 12.78 -5.14
C SER A 50 4.16 13.92 -5.72
N ASP A 51 3.05 13.63 -6.42
CA ASP A 51 2.18 14.65 -7.00
C ASP A 51 1.52 15.55 -5.95
N LEU A 52 1.20 14.97 -4.79
CA LEU A 52 0.60 15.69 -3.66
C LEU A 52 1.65 16.16 -2.65
N LYS A 53 2.91 15.78 -2.84
CA LYS A 53 4.03 15.99 -1.89
C LYS A 53 3.70 15.49 -0.49
N LEU A 54 3.13 14.30 -0.39
CA LEU A 54 2.78 13.68 0.88
C LEU A 54 3.65 12.46 1.14
N ILE A 55 4.02 12.27 2.40
CA ILE A 55 4.57 11.02 2.90
C ILE A 55 3.53 10.43 3.84
N HIS A 56 3.25 9.14 3.69
CA HIS A 56 2.32 8.44 4.56
C HIS A 56 2.87 7.08 4.98
N TYR A 57 2.51 6.66 6.19
CA TYR A 57 2.94 5.40 6.76
C TYR A 57 1.98 4.93 7.86
N ILE A 58 2.14 3.67 8.26
CA ILE A 58 1.52 3.11 9.46
C ILE A 58 2.55 3.15 10.58
N SER A 59 2.20 3.78 11.70
CA SER A 59 3.06 3.86 12.87
C SER A 59 3.07 2.56 13.68
N LEU A 60 4.05 2.39 14.57
CA LEU A 60 4.12 1.27 15.53
C LEU A 60 2.87 1.16 16.43
N ASN A 61 2.13 2.26 16.59
CA ASN A 61 0.85 2.29 17.31
C ASN A 61 -0.36 2.00 16.40
N HIS A 62 -0.13 1.46 15.20
CA HIS A 62 -1.12 1.15 14.17
C HIS A 62 -1.94 2.36 13.72
N GLN A 63 -1.39 3.57 13.82
CA GLN A 63 -2.03 4.79 13.34
C GLN A 63 -1.57 5.09 11.92
N THR A 64 -2.46 5.61 11.09
CA THR A 64 -2.04 6.19 9.81
C THR A 64 -1.55 7.60 10.03
N VAL A 65 -0.31 7.88 9.64
CA VAL A 65 0.31 9.21 9.71
C VAL A 65 0.47 9.74 8.29
N ILE A 66 0.06 10.99 8.07
CA ILE A 66 0.27 11.75 6.83
C ILE A 66 1.04 13.02 7.15
N SER A 67 2.13 13.22 6.43
CA SER A 67 2.95 14.42 6.51
C SER A 67 3.08 15.10 5.15
N SER A 68 2.97 16.42 5.12
CA SER A 68 3.33 17.21 3.95
C SER A 68 4.83 17.41 3.87
N MET A 69 5.32 17.46 2.62
CA MET A 69 6.68 17.80 2.27
C MET A 69 6.70 19.13 1.53
N ASP A 70 7.25 20.16 2.18
CA ASP A 70 7.61 21.42 1.53
C ASP A 70 9.12 21.55 1.49
N ASN A 71 9.69 21.31 0.31
CA ASN A 71 11.13 21.20 0.11
C ASN A 71 11.75 20.15 1.04
N LEU A 72 12.58 20.59 1.99
CA LEU A 72 13.24 19.75 3.00
C LEU A 72 12.56 19.84 4.36
N ASN A 73 11.39 20.47 4.44
CA ASN A 73 10.60 20.52 5.66
C ASN A 73 9.48 19.50 5.58
N ILE A 74 9.42 18.65 6.60
CA ILE A 74 8.35 17.66 6.78
C ILE A 74 7.49 18.14 7.94
N ARG A 75 6.18 18.20 7.72
CA ARG A 75 5.21 18.53 8.76
C ARG A 75 4.15 17.45 8.82
N GLU A 76 3.97 16.88 10.01
CA GLU A 76 2.83 16.01 10.28
C GLU A 76 1.54 16.84 10.20
N ASP A 77 0.60 16.40 9.37
CA ASP A 77 -0.64 17.14 9.13
C ASP A 77 -1.89 16.41 9.59
N TYR A 78 -1.89 15.08 9.55
CA TYR A 78 -3.07 14.30 9.82
C TYR A 78 -2.75 12.90 10.33
N ILE A 79 -3.47 12.50 11.38
CA ILE A 79 -3.38 11.17 11.97
C ILE A 79 -4.78 10.57 12.01
N ILE A 80 -4.92 9.34 11.50
CA ILE A 80 -6.07 8.50 11.80
C ILE A 80 -5.62 7.54 12.89
N GLU A 81 -6.16 7.72 14.08
CA GLU A 81 -5.86 6.84 15.20
C GLU A 81 -6.36 5.42 14.90
N GLY A 82 -5.45 4.45 14.99
CA GLY A 82 -5.76 3.03 14.83
C GLY A 82 -6.58 2.51 16.00
N ASN A 83 -5.90 2.21 17.11
CA ASN A 83 -6.47 1.58 18.28
C ASN A 83 -6.08 2.36 19.53
N VAL A 84 -6.86 3.39 19.89
CA VAL A 84 -6.62 4.10 21.15
C VAL A 84 -7.20 3.27 22.29
N PRO A 85 -6.44 2.97 23.36
CA PRO A 85 -6.95 2.15 24.47
C PRO A 85 -8.22 2.68 25.14
N SER A 86 -8.49 4.00 25.02
CA SER A 86 -9.70 4.65 25.53
C SER A 86 -10.86 4.72 24.53
N SER A 87 -10.65 4.40 23.26
CA SER A 87 -11.72 4.39 22.26
C SER A 87 -12.47 3.06 22.27
N ASN A 88 -13.78 3.09 22.05
CA ASN A 88 -14.56 1.88 21.74
C ASN A 88 -14.53 1.56 20.24
N ILE A 89 -13.53 2.12 19.53
CA ILE A 89 -13.40 2.03 18.09
C ILE A 89 -11.98 1.52 17.82
N GLU A 90 -11.90 0.47 17.02
CA GLU A 90 -10.66 -0.05 16.47
C GLU A 90 -10.65 0.16 14.95
N ASN A 91 -9.62 0.82 14.45
CA ASN A 91 -9.42 1.07 13.03
C ASN A 91 -8.27 0.19 12.51
N THR A 92 -8.55 -0.60 11.49
CA THR A 92 -7.63 -1.62 10.95
C THR A 92 -7.68 -1.68 9.43
N ASN A 93 -6.75 -2.45 8.84
CA ASN A 93 -6.66 -2.71 7.40
C ASN A 93 -6.66 -1.44 6.55
N PHE A 94 -5.78 -0.49 6.86
CA PHE A 94 -5.63 0.73 6.09
C PHE A 94 -5.19 0.45 4.64
N LYS A 95 -5.82 1.10 3.67
CA LYS A 95 -5.48 1.06 2.24
C LYS A 95 -5.41 2.49 1.68
N PHE A 96 -4.33 2.77 0.97
CA PHE A 96 -4.03 4.08 0.41
C PHE A 96 -4.19 4.03 -1.11
N ILE A 97 -4.95 4.97 -1.67
CA ILE A 97 -5.12 5.12 -3.11
C ILE A 97 -5.12 6.60 -3.51
N GLN A 98 -4.25 6.95 -4.45
CA GLN A 98 -4.29 8.26 -5.09
C GLN A 98 -5.35 8.24 -6.18
N PHE A 99 -6.37 9.09 -6.05
CA PHE A 99 -7.45 9.18 -7.02
C PHE A 99 -8.08 10.57 -6.99
N TYR A 100 -8.59 11.08 -8.12
CA TYR A 100 -9.18 12.43 -8.21
C TYR A 100 -8.34 13.54 -7.54
N ASN A 101 -7.02 13.53 -7.77
CA ASN A 101 -6.05 14.47 -7.19
C ASN A 101 -6.11 14.55 -5.65
N CYS A 102 -6.41 13.44 -4.99
CA CYS A 102 -6.39 13.33 -3.54
C CYS A 102 -5.88 11.96 -3.10
N LEU A 103 -5.34 11.91 -1.88
CA LEU A 103 -5.02 10.66 -1.22
C LEU A 103 -6.28 10.17 -0.49
N ASN A 104 -6.79 9.02 -0.89
CA ASN A 104 -7.93 8.37 -0.25
C ASN A 104 -7.40 7.26 0.66
N ILE A 105 -7.87 7.26 1.90
CA ILE A 105 -7.42 6.34 2.94
C ILE A 105 -8.63 5.56 3.40
N PHE A 106 -8.72 4.33 2.96
CA PHE A 106 -9.78 3.42 3.33
C PHE A 106 -9.34 2.64 4.56
N TYR A 107 -10.26 2.42 5.50
CA TYR A 107 -10.00 1.62 6.69
C TYR A 107 -11.27 0.97 7.21
N CYS A 108 -11.10 -0.16 7.88
CA CYS A 108 -12.17 -0.86 8.56
C CYS A 108 -12.25 -0.32 9.98
N SER A 109 -13.42 0.17 10.37
CA SER A 109 -13.69 0.72 11.69
C SER A 109 -14.68 -0.21 12.40
N HIS A 110 -14.24 -0.80 13.50
CA HIS A 110 -15.01 -1.71 14.33
C HIS A 110 -15.44 -0.99 15.61
N ASN A 111 -16.74 -0.89 15.84
CA ASN A 111 -17.27 -0.38 17.10
C ASN A 111 -17.43 -1.55 18.09
N LEU A 112 -16.60 -1.57 19.11
CA LEU A 112 -16.54 -2.64 20.12
C LEU A 112 -17.80 -2.74 20.99
N LYS A 113 -18.60 -1.67 21.08
CA LYS A 113 -19.80 -1.65 21.94
C LYS A 113 -20.99 -2.36 21.32
N ASP A 114 -21.17 -2.24 20.02
CA ASP A 114 -22.32 -2.76 19.29
C ASP A 114 -21.91 -3.79 18.22
N SER A 115 -20.62 -4.12 18.11
CA SER A 115 -20.03 -5.08 17.17
C SER A 115 -20.33 -4.76 15.70
N HIS A 116 -20.61 -3.49 15.38
CA HIS A 116 -20.81 -3.07 13.98
C HIS A 116 -19.48 -2.77 13.31
N PHE A 117 -19.36 -3.23 12.07
CA PHE A 117 -18.23 -2.94 11.21
C PHE A 117 -18.62 -1.88 10.19
N SER A 118 -17.69 -1.01 9.86
CA SER A 118 -17.87 -0.06 8.78
C SER A 118 -16.59 0.12 7.99
N ILE A 119 -16.72 0.27 6.68
CA ILE A 119 -15.62 0.73 5.84
C ILE A 119 -15.76 2.24 5.75
N ARG A 120 -14.69 2.93 6.15
CA ARG A 120 -14.59 4.37 6.15
C ARG A 120 -13.56 4.81 5.13
N VAL A 121 -13.74 6.01 4.61
CA VAL A 121 -12.75 6.68 3.76
C VAL A 121 -12.46 8.06 4.31
N SER A 122 -11.17 8.33 4.48
CA SER A 122 -10.66 9.68 4.68
C SER A 122 -10.13 10.19 3.35
N ARG A 123 -10.64 11.32 2.89
CA ARG A 123 -10.12 12.02 1.72
C ARG A 123 -9.16 13.10 2.19
N TYR A 124 -7.91 13.02 1.76
CA TYR A 124 -6.88 13.97 2.10
C TYR A 124 -6.39 14.75 0.87
N THR A 125 -6.61 16.07 0.90
CA THR A 125 -6.00 17.05 -0.01
C THR A 125 -5.22 18.07 0.81
N THR A 126 -5.91 19.11 1.28
CA THR A 126 -5.45 20.14 2.22
C THR A 126 -6.17 20.03 3.56
N PHE A 127 -7.34 19.38 3.57
CA PHE A 127 -8.13 19.07 4.76
C PHE A 127 -8.63 17.65 4.66
N ALA A 128 -8.62 16.93 5.78
CA ALA A 128 -9.22 15.62 5.84
C ALA A 128 -10.75 15.72 5.91
N LYS A 129 -11.44 14.87 5.15
CA LYS A 129 -12.87 14.62 5.32
C LYS A 129 -13.12 13.13 5.42
N ASP A 130 -13.80 12.74 6.50
CA ASP A 130 -14.12 11.34 6.78
C ASP A 130 -15.57 11.02 6.47
N PHE A 131 -15.78 9.91 5.79
CA PHE A 131 -17.11 9.41 5.43
C PHE A 131 -17.21 7.91 5.75
N THR A 132 -18.41 7.47 6.13
CA THR A 132 -18.73 6.04 6.16
C THR A 132 -19.19 5.63 4.77
N LEU A 133 -18.45 4.74 4.11
CA LEU A 133 -18.81 4.20 2.80
C LEU A 133 -19.83 3.07 2.92
N LEU A 134 -19.56 2.13 3.82
CA LEU A 134 -20.35 0.94 4.02
C LEU A 134 -20.51 0.68 5.51
N LYS A 135 -21.75 0.43 5.94
CA LYS A 135 -22.02 -0.19 7.24
C LYS A 135 -22.32 -1.66 6.98
N SER A 136 -21.73 -2.54 7.76
CA SER A 136 -21.97 -3.97 7.66
C SER A 136 -22.31 -4.55 9.03
N ASP A 137 -23.36 -5.36 9.03
CA ASP A 137 -23.76 -6.17 10.18
C ASP A 137 -22.98 -7.48 10.23
N LYS A 138 -22.19 -7.80 9.18
CA LYS A 138 -21.29 -8.94 9.12
C LYS A 138 -19.88 -8.54 9.57
N ILE A 139 -19.16 -9.50 10.16
CA ILE A 139 -17.74 -9.34 10.47
C ILE A 139 -16.98 -9.23 9.15
N ILE A 140 -16.26 -8.12 8.98
CA ILE A 140 -15.37 -7.89 7.84
C ILE A 140 -14.01 -8.49 8.19
N SER A 141 -13.63 -9.57 7.52
CA SER A 141 -12.30 -10.19 7.69
C SER A 141 -11.20 -9.42 6.96
N GLY A 142 -11.57 -8.68 5.91
CA GLY A 142 -10.67 -7.78 5.21
C GLY A 142 -11.39 -7.05 4.10
N PHE A 143 -10.72 -6.08 3.52
CA PHE A 143 -11.15 -5.43 2.28
C PHE A 143 -9.94 -5.00 1.46
N ASN A 144 -10.17 -4.76 0.18
CA ASN A 144 -9.18 -4.15 -0.69
C ASN A 144 -9.84 -3.12 -1.62
N VAL A 145 -9.05 -2.17 -2.09
CA VAL A 145 -9.52 -1.08 -2.96
C VAL A 145 -8.60 -0.96 -4.15
N PHE A 146 -9.18 -0.77 -5.32
CA PHE A 146 -8.45 -0.63 -6.58
C PHE A 146 -9.06 0.47 -7.42
N SER A 147 -8.27 1.08 -8.29
CA SER A 147 -8.73 2.05 -9.26
C SER A 147 -8.50 1.56 -10.68
N SER A 148 -9.52 1.65 -11.54
CA SER A 148 -9.40 1.35 -12.97
C SER A 148 -10.38 2.22 -13.76
N ASP A 149 -9.98 2.71 -14.94
CA ASP A 149 -10.79 3.54 -15.83
C ASP A 149 -11.54 4.71 -15.17
N SER A 150 -10.87 5.44 -14.26
CA SER A 150 -11.50 6.54 -13.50
C SER A 150 -12.67 6.11 -12.59
N LEU A 151 -12.76 4.83 -12.25
CA LEU A 151 -13.61 4.27 -11.21
C LEU A 151 -12.79 3.66 -10.07
N LEU A 152 -13.40 3.65 -8.88
CA LEU A 152 -12.88 2.95 -7.70
C LEU A 152 -13.73 1.71 -7.45
N TYR A 153 -13.07 0.62 -7.09
CA TYR A 153 -13.72 -0.64 -6.75
C TYR A 153 -13.32 -1.06 -5.34
N LEU A 154 -14.31 -1.46 -4.55
CA LEU A 154 -14.16 -1.92 -3.18
C LEU A 154 -14.54 -3.39 -3.10
N PHE A 155 -13.60 -4.20 -2.64
CA PHE A 155 -13.77 -5.62 -2.38
C PHE A 155 -13.89 -5.83 -0.88
N VAL A 156 -15.00 -6.38 -0.40
CA VAL A 156 -15.24 -6.62 1.02
C VAL A 156 -15.33 -8.11 1.27
N PHE A 157 -14.42 -8.63 2.09
CA PHE A 157 -14.37 -10.04 2.44
C PHE A 157 -14.97 -10.24 3.83
N TYR A 158 -15.98 -11.10 3.91
CA TYR A 158 -16.50 -11.61 5.20
C TYR A 158 -15.81 -12.92 5.55
N SER A 159 -15.46 -13.71 4.54
CA SER A 159 -14.60 -14.90 4.66
C SER A 159 -13.84 -15.14 3.35
N SER A 160 -13.07 -16.23 3.26
CA SER A 160 -12.42 -16.64 1.99
C SER A 160 -13.41 -17.02 0.88
N GLN A 161 -14.69 -17.24 1.21
CA GLN A 161 -15.73 -17.69 0.28
C GLN A 161 -16.98 -16.80 0.25
N ASP A 162 -17.03 -15.73 1.06
CA ASP A 162 -18.13 -14.78 1.12
C ASP A 162 -17.57 -13.37 0.96
N PHE A 163 -17.88 -12.74 -0.16
CA PHE A 163 -17.40 -11.40 -0.49
C PHE A 163 -18.42 -10.63 -1.33
N ASP A 164 -18.37 -9.32 -1.18
CA ASP A 164 -19.10 -8.36 -1.98
C ASP A 164 -18.13 -7.47 -2.77
N ILE A 165 -18.54 -7.06 -3.96
CA ILE A 165 -17.83 -6.11 -4.81
C ILE A 165 -18.71 -4.89 -5.02
N TYR A 166 -18.16 -3.71 -4.77
CA TYR A 166 -18.83 -2.44 -4.99
C TYR A 166 -18.03 -1.59 -5.97
N SER A 167 -18.71 -0.86 -6.86
CA SER A 167 -18.14 0.36 -7.44
C SER A 167 -18.38 1.54 -6.50
N VAL A 168 -17.40 2.42 -6.42
CA VAL A 168 -17.44 3.65 -5.64
C VAL A 168 -17.41 4.82 -6.61
N ASN A 169 -18.49 5.60 -6.62
CA ASN A 169 -18.63 6.77 -7.45
C ASN A 169 -17.81 7.94 -6.91
N SER A 170 -17.64 8.99 -7.73
CA SER A 170 -16.90 10.21 -7.34
C SER A 170 -17.49 10.98 -6.16
N ASP A 171 -18.78 10.80 -5.88
CA ASP A 171 -19.48 11.35 -4.71
C ASP A 171 -19.41 10.41 -3.49
N TYR A 172 -18.64 9.32 -3.59
CA TYR A 172 -18.51 8.25 -2.60
C TYR A 172 -19.82 7.47 -2.33
N SER A 173 -20.82 7.59 -3.20
CA SER A 173 -21.91 6.62 -3.24
C SER A 173 -21.38 5.28 -3.76
N ILE A 174 -21.91 4.18 -3.21
CA ILE A 174 -21.51 2.83 -3.61
C ILE A 174 -22.65 2.11 -4.33
N VAL A 175 -22.30 1.35 -5.36
CA VAL A 175 -23.21 0.46 -6.07
C VAL A 175 -22.70 -0.96 -5.92
N ASN A 176 -23.54 -1.85 -5.38
CA ASN A 176 -23.20 -3.27 -5.27
C ASN A 176 -23.24 -3.89 -6.67
N LEU A 177 -22.08 -4.35 -7.15
CA LEU A 177 -21.93 -5.00 -8.45
C LEU A 177 -22.13 -6.52 -8.35
N LEU A 178 -21.75 -7.11 -7.21
CA LEU A 178 -21.82 -8.55 -6.99
C LEU A 178 -21.85 -8.85 -5.50
N SER A 179 -22.81 -9.67 -5.08
CA SER A 179 -22.79 -10.36 -3.80
C SER A 179 -22.70 -11.86 -4.05
N LYS A 180 -21.57 -12.51 -3.73
CA LYS A 180 -21.41 -13.96 -3.91
C LYS A 180 -21.22 -14.65 -2.57
N GLN A 181 -22.18 -15.52 -2.23
CA GLN A 181 -22.01 -16.58 -1.24
C GLN A 181 -21.73 -17.89 -1.99
N TYR A 182 -20.54 -18.47 -1.82
CA TYR A 182 -20.15 -19.68 -2.56
C TYR A 182 -20.94 -20.97 -2.19
N ASN A 183 -21.92 -20.91 -1.28
CA ASN A 183 -22.67 -22.07 -0.79
C ASN A 183 -24.19 -22.10 -1.09
N SER A 184 -24.67 -21.30 -2.04
CA SER A 184 -26.08 -21.38 -2.48
C SER A 184 -26.18 -21.81 -3.93
N SER A 185 -26.34 -23.12 -4.15
CA SER A 185 -26.86 -23.68 -5.38
C SER A 185 -28.32 -23.23 -5.58
N ASN A 186 -28.52 -22.05 -6.15
CA ASN A 186 -29.76 -21.68 -6.85
C ASN A 186 -29.54 -20.38 -7.65
N PRO A 187 -29.47 -20.44 -9.00
CA PRO A 187 -29.37 -19.26 -9.83
C PRO A 187 -30.78 -18.89 -10.29
N ASP A 188 -31.62 -18.34 -9.40
CA ASP A 188 -32.91 -17.80 -9.83
C ASP A 188 -33.24 -16.52 -9.07
N SER A 189 -32.83 -15.39 -9.65
CA SER A 189 -33.62 -14.16 -9.58
C SER A 189 -33.22 -13.24 -10.74
N SER A 190 -34.00 -13.35 -11.81
CA SER A 190 -33.99 -12.41 -12.93
C SER A 190 -34.34 -11.00 -12.45
N SER A 191 -33.48 -10.02 -12.70
CA SER A 191 -33.90 -8.62 -12.73
C SER A 191 -33.33 -7.95 -13.98
N ASN A 192 -34.09 -7.06 -14.60
CA ASN A 192 -33.71 -6.28 -15.79
C ASN A 192 -32.59 -5.24 -15.52
N LEU A 193 -31.77 -5.44 -14.49
CA LEU A 193 -30.60 -4.65 -14.08
C LEU A 193 -29.27 -5.24 -14.61
N THR A 194 -29.34 -6.35 -15.35
CA THR A 194 -28.21 -7.24 -15.67
C THR A 194 -27.24 -6.67 -16.71
N LYS A 195 -27.71 -6.08 -17.81
CA LYS A 195 -26.82 -5.76 -18.96
C LYS A 195 -25.69 -4.75 -18.69
N HIS A 196 -25.86 -3.81 -17.76
CA HIS A 196 -24.80 -2.83 -17.43
C HIS A 196 -23.82 -3.43 -16.42
N THR A 197 -24.36 -4.06 -15.38
CA THR A 197 -23.63 -4.76 -14.32
C THR A 197 -22.75 -5.87 -14.89
N ASP A 198 -23.26 -6.64 -15.86
CA ASP A 198 -22.53 -7.72 -16.52
C ASP A 198 -21.31 -7.18 -17.30
N LYS A 199 -21.44 -6.03 -17.98
CA LYS A 199 -20.32 -5.41 -18.71
C LYS A 199 -19.23 -4.85 -17.80
N GLU A 200 -19.61 -4.22 -16.69
CA GLU A 200 -18.63 -3.73 -15.71
C GLU A 200 -17.92 -4.89 -15.03
N LEU A 201 -18.65 -5.96 -14.70
CA LEU A 201 -18.08 -7.16 -14.13
C LEU A 201 -17.12 -7.87 -15.09
N GLU A 202 -17.47 -7.97 -16.39
CA GLU A 202 -16.59 -8.51 -17.43
C GLU A 202 -15.31 -7.68 -17.58
N LYS A 203 -15.41 -6.34 -17.58
CA LYS A 203 -14.23 -5.46 -17.59
C LYS A 203 -13.35 -5.67 -16.36
N LEU A 204 -13.97 -5.78 -15.19
CA LEU A 204 -13.28 -5.99 -13.94
C LEU A 204 -12.53 -7.34 -13.96
N GLN A 205 -13.18 -8.38 -14.45
CA GLN A 205 -12.60 -9.71 -14.59
C GLN A 205 -11.43 -9.73 -15.58
N ALA A 206 -11.57 -9.05 -16.72
CA ALA A 206 -10.48 -8.87 -17.68
C ALA A 206 -9.28 -8.13 -17.05
N TYR A 207 -9.55 -7.07 -16.29
CA TYR A 207 -8.53 -6.31 -15.57
C TYR A 207 -7.81 -7.15 -14.51
N PHE A 208 -8.53 -7.96 -13.73
CA PHE A 208 -7.91 -8.85 -12.74
C PHE A 208 -7.05 -9.93 -13.38
N ASN A 209 -7.53 -10.54 -14.48
CA ASN A 209 -6.73 -11.52 -15.22
C ASN A 209 -5.45 -10.88 -15.76
N GLN A 210 -5.53 -9.66 -16.29
CA GLN A 210 -4.36 -8.93 -16.74
C GLN A 210 -3.37 -8.66 -15.59
N ILE A 211 -3.85 -8.21 -14.42
CA ILE A 211 -2.97 -8.00 -13.25
C ILE A 211 -2.30 -9.31 -12.84
N LEU A 212 -3.04 -10.43 -12.83
CA LEU A 212 -2.49 -11.74 -12.48
C LEU A 212 -1.37 -12.13 -13.45
N ASP A 213 -1.62 -12.01 -14.76
CA ASP A 213 -0.64 -12.31 -15.80
C ASP A 213 0.61 -11.41 -15.68
N ASP A 214 0.43 -10.12 -15.42
CA ASP A 214 1.53 -9.16 -15.21
C ASP A 214 2.35 -9.53 -13.96
N LYS A 215 1.69 -9.91 -12.87
CA LYS A 215 2.34 -10.31 -11.61
C LYS A 215 3.08 -11.63 -11.73
N ASP A 216 2.52 -12.60 -12.45
CA ASP A 216 3.20 -13.86 -12.73
C ASP A 216 4.46 -13.63 -13.58
N SER A 217 4.38 -12.74 -14.57
CA SER A 217 5.54 -12.32 -15.37
C SER A 217 6.61 -11.61 -14.53
N GLU A 218 6.22 -10.73 -13.61
CA GLU A 218 7.14 -10.06 -12.67
C GLU A 218 7.83 -11.07 -11.74
N ILE A 219 7.09 -12.06 -11.23
CA ILE A 219 7.63 -13.14 -10.40
C ILE A 219 8.66 -13.97 -11.18
N GLU A 220 8.39 -14.28 -12.44
CA GLU A 220 9.32 -15.02 -13.29
C GLU A 220 10.63 -14.25 -13.51
N ASN A 221 10.54 -12.96 -13.83
CA ASN A 221 11.71 -12.08 -13.98
C ASN A 221 12.51 -11.98 -12.67
N LEU A 222 11.85 -11.84 -11.52
CA LEU A 222 12.53 -11.83 -10.22
C LEU A 222 13.28 -13.13 -9.92
N LYS A 223 12.74 -14.29 -10.33
CA LYS A 223 13.44 -15.58 -10.22
C LYS A 223 14.68 -15.64 -11.10
N GLU A 224 14.62 -15.10 -12.33
CA GLU A 224 15.79 -15.00 -13.21
C GLU A 224 16.88 -14.10 -12.60
N ILE A 225 16.49 -12.93 -12.08
CA ILE A 225 17.40 -12.00 -11.40
C ILE A 225 18.03 -12.68 -10.17
N GLN A 226 17.25 -13.37 -9.34
CA GLN A 226 17.74 -14.11 -8.19
C GLN A 226 18.78 -15.16 -8.60
N THR A 227 18.53 -15.89 -9.68
CA THR A 227 19.46 -16.89 -10.22
C THR A 227 20.76 -16.24 -10.69
N SER A 228 20.67 -15.11 -11.40
CA SER A 228 21.84 -14.34 -11.85
C SER A 228 22.70 -13.84 -10.69
N ILE A 229 22.08 -13.25 -9.65
CA ILE A 229 22.77 -12.79 -8.44
C ILE A 229 23.46 -13.96 -7.73
N THR A 230 22.79 -15.12 -7.65
CA THR A 230 23.37 -16.31 -7.00
C THR A 230 24.62 -16.79 -7.74
N ASN A 231 24.60 -16.79 -9.07
CA ASN A 231 25.77 -17.14 -9.88
C ASN A 231 26.93 -16.16 -9.68
N GLN A 232 26.66 -14.85 -9.71
CA GLN A 232 27.67 -13.82 -9.46
C GLN A 232 28.28 -13.93 -8.05
N TYR A 233 27.45 -14.21 -7.05
CA TYR A 233 27.91 -14.46 -5.69
C TYR A 233 28.87 -15.65 -5.61
N ASN A 234 28.53 -16.76 -6.26
CA ASN A 234 29.38 -17.96 -6.29
C ASN A 234 30.72 -17.70 -6.98
N GLU A 235 30.72 -16.97 -8.11
CA GLU A 235 31.95 -16.57 -8.80
C GLU A 235 32.86 -15.70 -7.93
N LEU A 236 32.27 -14.73 -7.21
CA LEU A 236 33.01 -13.89 -6.27
C LEU A 236 33.57 -14.68 -5.08
N ALA A 237 32.79 -15.63 -4.54
CA ALA A 237 33.23 -16.49 -3.45
C ALA A 237 34.43 -17.35 -3.87
N ASP A 238 34.37 -17.95 -5.06
CA ASP A 238 35.48 -18.73 -5.63
C ASP A 238 36.73 -17.88 -5.85
N TYR A 239 36.57 -16.66 -6.38
CA TYR A 239 37.68 -15.74 -6.58
C TYR A 239 38.32 -15.32 -5.25
N THR A 240 37.50 -15.04 -4.23
CA THR A 240 37.95 -14.70 -2.88
C THR A 240 38.71 -15.87 -2.24
N GLY A 241 38.23 -17.11 -2.42
CA GLY A 241 38.92 -18.31 -1.95
C GLY A 241 40.31 -18.46 -2.57
N LYS A 242 40.42 -18.29 -3.91
CA LYS A 242 41.71 -18.33 -4.62
C LYS A 242 42.69 -17.28 -4.11
N LEU A 243 42.22 -16.04 -3.90
CA LEU A 243 43.05 -14.97 -3.34
C LEU A 243 43.52 -15.28 -1.91
N GLN A 244 42.67 -15.83 -1.06
CA GLN A 244 43.05 -16.24 0.30
C GLN A 244 44.14 -17.33 0.27
N ASP A 245 44.03 -18.30 -0.64
CA ASP A 245 45.05 -19.34 -0.82
C ASP A 245 46.38 -18.78 -1.33
N GLU A 246 46.36 -17.82 -2.26
CA GLU A 246 47.57 -17.13 -2.70
C GLU A 246 48.23 -16.33 -1.57
N VAL A 247 47.46 -15.59 -0.79
CA VAL A 247 47.96 -14.87 0.39
C VAL A 247 48.56 -15.85 1.41
N ARG A 248 47.95 -17.02 1.60
CA ARG A 248 48.46 -18.06 2.50
C ARG A 248 49.80 -18.62 2.01
N LYS A 249 49.93 -18.91 0.71
CA LYS A 249 51.21 -19.35 0.10
C LYS A 249 52.30 -18.30 0.27
N LEU A 250 51.99 -17.02 0.09
CA LEU A 250 52.94 -15.93 0.30
C LEU A 250 53.37 -15.83 1.78
N ARG A 251 52.46 -16.03 2.73
CA ARG A 251 52.78 -16.00 4.16
C ARG A 251 53.59 -17.20 4.66
N CYS A 252 53.44 -18.37 4.05
CA CYS A 252 54.15 -19.59 4.43
C CYS A 252 55.50 -19.78 3.72
N ASN A 253 55.81 -18.97 2.70
CA ASN A 253 57.10 -18.96 2.00
C ASN A 253 58.08 -17.89 2.55
N TYR A 254 57.76 -17.29 3.69
CA TYR A 254 58.64 -16.53 4.59
C TYR A 254 58.69 -17.23 5.94
#